data_AF-A0A529GM57-F1
#
_entry.id   AF-A0A529GM57-F1
#
_cell.length_a   1.000
_cell.length_b   1.000
_cell.length_c   1.000
_cell.angle_alpha   90.00
_cell.angle_beta   90.00
_cell.angle_gamma   90.00
#
_symmetry.space_group_name_H-M   'P 1'
#
loop_
_entity.id
_entity.type
_entity.pdbx_description
1 polymer ?
#
loop_
_entity_poly.entity_id
_entity_poly.type
_entity_poly.pdbx_seq_one_letter_code
_entity_poly.pdbx_strand_id
1 'polypeptide(L)' 'MANLLLVVIGGGIGAGIRHLTNMGALRLVGPNYPWGTMVINIV' A
#
# COMPACT_ATOMS: atom_id res chain seq x y z
N MET A 1 4.75 25.61 -4.45
CA MET A 1 4.59 24.53 -5.44
C MET A 1 5.41 23.28 -5.15
N ALA A 2 6.67 23.37 -4.70
CA ALA A 2 7.48 22.18 -4.35
C ALA A 2 6.78 21.21 -3.37
N ASN A 3 6.13 21.73 -2.32
CA ASN A 3 5.40 20.90 -1.35
C ASN A 3 4.26 20.09 -1.97
N LEU A 4 3.56 20.66 -2.96
CA LEU A 4 2.48 19.95 -3.66
C LEU A 4 3.02 18.77 -4.45
N LEU A 5 4.15 18.96 -5.15
CA LEU A 5 4.82 17.87 -5.85
C LEU A 5 5.26 16.76 -4.92
N LEU A 6 5.82 17.09 -3.75
CA LEU A 6 6.22 16.10 -2.74
C LEU A 6 5.02 15.30 -2.22
N VAL A 7 3.87 15.95 -1.97
CA VAL A 7 2.65 15.27 -1.53
C VAL A 7 2.11 14.34 -2.62
N VAL A 8 2.08 14.78 -3.87
CA VAL A 8 1.61 13.94 -4.99
C VAL A 8 2.51 12.73 -5.18
N ILE A 9 3.83 12.93 -5.15
CA ILE A 9 4.80 11.84 -5.30
C ILE A 9 4.69 10.87 -4.12
N GLY A 10 4.69 11.37 -2.88
CA GLY A 10 4.56 10.54 -1.68
C GLY A 10 3.25 9.76 -1.65
N GLY A 11 2.13 10.42 -1.97
CA GLY A 11 0.81 9.79 -2.06
C GLY A 11 0.73 8.74 -3.17
N GLY A 12 1.31 9.01 -4.35
CA GLY A 12 1.37 8.07 -5.46
C GLY A 12 2.19 6.82 -5.13
N ILE A 13 3.37 7.01 -4.52
CA ILE A 13 4.21 5.89 -4.08
C ILE A 13 3.50 5.07 -3.00
N GLY A 14 2.91 5.72 -1.98
CA GLY A 14 2.18 5.04 -0.91
C GLY A 14 0.98 4.24 -1.42
N ALA A 15 0.22 4.78 -2.38
CA ALA A 15 -0.88 4.08 -3.03
C ALA A 15 -0.39 2.85 -3.82
N GLY A 16 0.71 2.99 -4.56
CA GLY A 16 1.32 1.89 -5.30
C GLY A 16 1.78 0.75 -4.39
N ILE A 17 2.49 1.07 -3.30
CA ILE A 17 2.94 0.08 -2.31
C ILE A 17 1.74 -0.63 -1.70
N ARG A 18 0.70 0.09 -1.27
CA ARG A 18 -0.51 -0.51 -0.72
C ARG A 18 -1.15 -1.51 -1.69
N HIS A 19 -1.24 -1.16 -2.98
CA HIS A 19 -1.80 -2.03 -3.99
C HIS A 19 -0.98 -3.32 -4.16
N LEU A 20 0.34 -3.19 -4.26
CA LEU A 20 1.25 -4.34 -4.41
C LEU A 20 1.25 -5.23 -3.16
N THR A 21 1.22 -4.65 -1.95
CA THR A 21 1.15 -5.40 -0.69
C THR A 21 -0.16 -6.17 -0.58
N ASN A 22 -1.31 -5.58 -0.96
CA ASN A 22 -2.58 -6.30 -0.98
C ASN A 22 -2.56 -7.47 -1.98
N MET A 23 -2.02 -7.27 -3.18
CA MET A 23 -1.89 -8.35 -4.17
C MET A 23 -0.92 -9.44 -3.72
N GLY A 24 0.22 -9.06 -3.13
CA GLY A 24 1.21 -9.99 -2.59
C GLY A 24 0.63 -10.82 -1.45
N ALA A 25 -0.08 -10.19 -0.52
CA ALA A 25 -0.76 -10.88 0.57
C ALA A 25 -1.82 -11.87 0.06
N LEU A 26 -2.61 -11.49 -0.95
CA LEU A 26 -3.60 -12.38 -1.55
C LEU A 26 -2.94 -13.66 -2.11
N ARG A 27 -1.74 -13.53 -2.69
CA ARG A 27 -0.98 -14.65 -3.26
C ARG A 27 -0.27 -15.51 -2.21
N LEU A 28 0.21 -14.90 -1.12
CA LEU A 28 1.03 -15.59 -0.12
C LEU A 28 0.20 -16.28 0.97
N VAL A 29 -0.85 -15.62 1.46
CA VAL A 29 -1.62 -16.06 2.63
C VAL A 29 -3.12 -16.21 2.33
N GLY A 30 -3.52 -15.99 1.07
CA GLY A 30 -4.88 -16.17 0.59
C GLY A 30 -5.85 -15.07 1.00
N PRO A 31 -7.13 -15.19 0.60
CA PRO A 31 -8.16 -14.16 0.81
C PRO A 31 -8.90 -14.27 2.15
N ASN A 32 -8.58 -15.26 3.00
CA ASN A 32 -9.35 -15.56 4.21
C ASN A 32 -9.33 -14.45 5.27
N TYR A 33 -8.31 -13.58 5.22
CA TYR A 33 -8.17 -12.43 6.11
C TYR A 33 -7.47 -11.29 5.35
N PRO A 34 -7.78 -10.01 5.63
CA PRO A 34 -7.21 -8.87 4.90
C PRO A 34 -5.77 -8.56 5.33
N TRP A 35 -4.88 -9.54 5.19
CA TRP A 35 -3.49 -9.49 5.62
C TRP A 35 -2.73 -8.30 5.03
N GLY A 36 -2.89 -8.02 3.74
CA GLY A 36 -2.20 -6.89 3.10
C GLY A 36 -2.65 -5.53 3.63
N THR A 37 -3.93 -5.42 4.01
CA THR A 37 -4.49 -4.20 4.59
C THR A 37 -4.06 -4.06 6.05
N MET A 38 -3.96 -5.16 6.81
CA MET A 38 -3.39 -5.13 8.15
C MET A 38 -1.92 -4.70 8.12
N VAL A 39 -1.10 -5.33 7.28
CA VAL A 39 0.35 -5.08 7.19
C VAL A 39 0.66 -3.62 6.86
N ILE A 40 0.02 -3.06 5.83
CA ILE A 40 0.30 -1.68 5.37
C ILE A 40 -0.20 -0.59 6.34
N ASN A 41 -1.07 -0.94 7.30
CA ASN A 41 -1.57 0.02 8.30
C ASN A 41 -0.78 -0.04 9.62
N ILE A 42 -0.05 -1.13 9.88
CA ILE A 42 0.74 -1.31 11.10
C ILE A 42 2.19 -0.84 10.91
N VAL A 43 2.74 -1.05 9.71
CA VAL A 43 4.06 -0.54 9.29
C VAL A 43 3.91 0.89 8.76
#